data_AF-A0A7Y2CQE0-F1
#
_entry.id   AF-A0A7Y2CQE0-F1
#
_cell.length_a   1.000
_cell.length_b   1.000
_cell.length_c   1.000
_cell.angle_alpha   90.00
_cell.angle_beta   90.00
_cell.angle_gamma   90.00
#
_symmetry.space_group_name_H-M   'P 1'
#
loop_
_entity.id
_entity.type
_entity.pdbx_description
1 polymer ?
#
loop_
_entity_poly.entity_id
_entity_poly.type
_entity_poly.pdbx_seq_one_letter_code
_entity_poly.pdbx_strand_id
1 'polypeptide(L)' 'EHMDKIFDPFFTTKGTEGTGLGLAIVWGIVEDHGGDVQVSSVPGEGTRFTIRLPAKPPVVVATAPPE' A
#
# COMPACT_ATOMS: atom_id res chain seq x y z
N GLU A 1 7.43 -7.05 14.39
CA GLU A 1 6.22 -7.68 14.94
C GLU A 1 4.89 -7.11 14.41
N HIS A 2 4.88 -6.02 13.63
CA HIS A 2 3.62 -5.42 13.13
C HIS A 2 3.47 -5.39 11.61
N MET A 3 4.46 -5.89 10.86
CA MET A 3 4.54 -5.71 9.41
C MET A 3 3.30 -6.23 8.66
N ASP A 4 2.68 -7.31 9.16
CA ASP A 4 1.50 -7.89 8.53
C ASP A 4 0.22 -7.05 8.74
N LYS A 5 0.24 -6.11 9.69
CA LYS A 5 -0.92 -5.30 10.11
C LYS A 5 -0.80 -3.82 9.75
N ILE A 6 0.36 -3.38 9.23
CA ILE A 6 0.57 -1.94 8.99
C ILE A 6 -0.36 -1.35 7.92
N PHE A 7 -0.96 -2.19 7.08
CA PHE A 7 -1.95 -1.80 6.07
C PHE A 7 -3.39 -2.03 6.53
N ASP A 8 -3.60 -2.62 7.71
CA ASP A 8 -4.94 -2.80 8.26
C ASP A 8 -5.52 -1.42 8.63
N PRO A 9 -6.74 -1.09 8.19
CA PRO A 9 -7.40 0.12 8.61
C PRO A 9 -7.48 0.21 10.12
N PHE A 10 -7.22 1.41 10.66
CA PHE A 10 -7.24 1.73 12.09
C PHE A 10 -6.12 1.11 12.94
N PHE A 11 -5.22 0.30 12.35
CA PHE A 11 -4.06 -0.18 13.08
C PHE A 11 -3.05 0.95 13.31
N THR A 12 -2.67 1.18 14.57
CA THR A 12 -1.71 2.21 14.95
C THR A 12 -0.98 1.83 16.24
N THR A 13 0.30 2.19 16.33
CA THR A 13 1.09 2.09 17.57
C THR A 13 1.17 3.42 18.33
N LYS A 14 0.52 4.48 17.81
CA LYS A 14 0.55 5.84 18.38
C LYS A 14 -0.66 6.18 19.27
N GLY A 15 -1.51 5.21 19.60
CA GLY A 15 -2.71 5.44 20.41
C GLY A 15 -3.62 6.54 19.83
N THR A 16 -4.00 7.53 20.65
CA THR A 16 -4.88 8.64 20.25
C THR A 16 -4.24 9.63 19.27
N GLU A 17 -2.92 9.59 19.09
CA GLU A 17 -2.19 10.53 18.23
C GLU A 17 -2.15 10.09 16.76
N GLY A 18 -2.68 8.91 16.42
CA GLY A 18 -2.70 8.41 15.05
C GLY A 18 -3.96 7.62 14.76
N THR A 19 -4.63 7.93 13.65
CA THR A 19 -5.88 7.28 13.22
C THR A 19 -5.67 5.89 12.63
N GLY A 20 -4.43 5.53 12.26
CA GLY A 20 -4.13 4.26 11.62
C GLY A 20 -4.68 4.10 10.19
N LEU A 21 -5.07 5.20 9.53
CA LEU A 21 -5.68 5.15 8.18
C LEU A 21 -4.71 5.43 7.05
N GLY A 22 -3.59 6.12 7.31
CA GLY A 22 -2.72 6.62 6.25
C GLY A 22 -2.15 5.52 5.35
N LEU A 23 -1.62 4.45 5.93
CA LEU A 23 -1.02 3.35 5.16
C LEU A 23 -2.06 2.53 4.38
N ALA A 24 -3.25 2.31 4.95
CA ALA A 24 -4.36 1.67 4.24
C ALA A 24 -4.78 2.48 3.00
N ILE A 25 -4.84 3.81 3.12
CA ILE A 25 -5.15 4.71 2.00
C ILE A 25 -4.05 4.66 0.94
N VAL A 26 -2.78 4.71 1.34
CA VAL A 26 -1.65 4.61 0.40
C VAL A 26 -1.68 3.30 -0.37
N TRP A 27 -1.97 2.18 0.30
CA TRP A 27 -2.12 0.88 -0.35
C TRP A 27 -3.19 0.93 -1.44
N GLY A 28 -4.40 1.39 -1.10
CA GLY A 28 -5.50 1.49 -2.07
C GLY A 28 -5.16 2.38 -3.27
N ILE A 29 -4.56 3.55 -3.02
CA ILE A 29 -4.13 4.45 -4.12
C ILE A 29 -3.12 3.75 -5.03
N VAL A 30 -2.12 3.08 -4.47
CA VAL A 30 -1.08 2.44 -5.28
C VAL A 30 -1.67 1.27 -6.07
N GLU A 31 -2.55 0.47 -5.47
CA GLU A 31 -3.26 -0.64 -6.11
C GLU A 31 -4.15 -0.15 -7.27
N ASP A 32 -4.92 0.93 -7.06
CA ASP A 32 -5.77 1.55 -8.09
C ASP A 32 -4.96 2.04 -9.31
N HIS A 33 -3.69 2.38 -9.09
CA HIS A 33 -2.76 2.78 -10.15
C HIS A 33 -2.00 1.58 -10.77
N GLY A 34 -2.34 0.35 -10.39
CA GLY A 34 -1.67 -0.88 -10.86
C GLY A 34 -0.23 -1.00 -10.35
N GLY A 35 0.09 -0.34 -9.24
CA GLY A 35 1.40 -0.40 -8.60
C GLY A 35 1.48 -1.40 -7.47
N ASP A 36 2.63 -1.37 -6.79
CA ASP A 36 2.87 -2.16 -5.58
C ASP A 36 3.68 -1.38 -4.54
N VAL A 37 3.52 -1.77 -3.27
CA VAL A 37 4.25 -1.19 -2.13
C VAL A 37 5.04 -2.28 -1.43
N GLN A 38 6.35 -2.05 -1.24
CA GLN A 38 7.22 -2.87 -0.41
C GLN A 38 7.72 -2.10 0.81
N VAL A 39 7.84 -2.81 1.92
CA VAL A 39 8.31 -2.26 3.19
C VAL A 39 9.49 -3.07 3.70
N SER A 40 10.58 -2.38 4.02
CA SER A 40 11.75 -2.94 4.69
C SER A 40 12.02 -2.12 5.95
N SER A 41 11.92 -2.75 7.11
CA SER A 41 12.07 -2.08 8.40
C SER A 41 13.06 -2.85 9.26
N VAL A 42 14.01 -2.13 9.85
CA VAL A 42 14.97 -2.67 10.82
C VAL A 42 14.84 -1.85 12.11
N PRO A 43 14.39 -2.46 13.22
CA PRO A 43 14.25 -1.76 14.50
C PRO A 43 15.55 -1.06 14.91
N GLY A 44 15.46 0.22 15.28
CA GLY A 44 16.62 1.03 15.67
C GLY A 44 17.41 1.65 14.52
N GLU A 45 17.23 1.20 13.27
CA GLU A 45 17.92 1.76 12.09
C GLU A 45 16.98 2.58 11.21
N GLY A 46 15.71 2.20 11.12
CA GLY A 46 14.69 2.94 10.39
C GLY A 46 13.78 2.06 9.54
N THR A 47 13.02 2.70 8.66
CA THR A 47 12.08 2.03 7.78
C THR A 47 12.11 2.66 6.39
N ARG A 48 12.16 1.80 5.36
CA ARG A 48 12.09 2.18 3.95
C ARG A 48 10.80 1.64 3.34
N PHE A 49 10.04 2.54 2.73
CA PHE A 49 8.91 2.22 1.86
C PHE A 49 9.35 2.39 0.41
N THR A 50 9.08 1.41 -0.43
CA THR A 50 9.37 1.43 -1.87
C THR A 50 8.06 1.30 -2.62
N ILE A 51 7.70 2.33 -3.39
CA ILE A 51 6.49 2.35 -4.21
C ILE A 51 6.93 2.17 -5.66
N ARG A 52 6.32 1.21 -6.35
CA ARG A 52 6.51 1.00 -7.78
C ARG A 52 5.20 1.24 -8.50
N LEU A 53 5.28 2.04 -9.55
CA LEU A 53 4.14 2.38 -10.39
C LEU A 53 4.47 2.06 -11.84
N PRO A 54 3.50 1.57 -12.63
CA PRO A 54 3.65 1.45 -14.07
C PRO A 54 4.03 2.79 -14.71
N ALA A 55 5.04 2.80 -15.59
CA ALA A 55 5.45 4.01 -16.30
C ALA A 55 4.41 4.49 -17.34
N LYS A 56 3.44 3.64 -17.66
CA LYS A 56 2.27 3.94 -18.49
C LYS A 56 1.03 3.45 -17.75
N PRO A 57 -0.12 4.15 -17.88
CA PRO A 57 -1.36 3.68 -17.28
C PRO A 57 -1.67 2.24 -17.73
N PRO A 58 -2.28 1.42 -16.86
CA PRO A 58 -2.57 0.04 -17.17
C PRO A 58 -3.42 -0.02 -18.44
N VAL A 59 -2.95 -0.79 -19.43
CA VAL A 59 -3.73 -1.05 -20.64
C VAL A 59 -4.87 -1.95 -20.22
N VAL A 60 -6.05 -1.37 -20.03
CA VAL A 60 -7.28 -2.12 -19.79
C VAL A 60 -7.58 -2.87 -21.08
N VAL A 61 -7.16 -4.13 -21.16
CA VAL A 61 -7.53 -4.99 -22.28
C VAL A 61 -9.00 -5.29 -22.08
N ALA A 62 -9.86 -4.59 -22.83
CA ALA A 62 -11.28 -4.88 -22.87
C ALA A 62 -11.45 -6.30 -23.44
N THR A 63 -11.58 -7.29 -22.56
CA THR A 63 -12.01 -8.63 -22.94
C THR A 63 -13.46 -8.51 -23.39
N ALA A 64 -13.70 -8.56 -24.70
CA ALA A 64 -15.04 -8.63 -25.26
C ALA A 64 -15.78 -9.85 -24.66
N PRO A 65 -17.08 -9.73 -24.36
CA PRO A 65 -17.88 -10.88 -23.90
C PRO A 65 -17.84 -12.00 -24.96
N PRO A 66 -17.79 -13.29 -24.57
CA PRO A 66 -18.05 -14.36 -25.51
C PRO A 66 -19.52 -14.27 -25.98
N GLU A 67 -19.74 -14.42 -27.30
CA GLU A 67 -21.06 -14.55 -27.95
C GLU A 67 -21.90 -15.70 -27.37
#